data_AF-A0A7K3G170-F1
#
_entry.id   AF-A0A7K3G170-F1
#
_cell.length_a   1.000
_cell.length_b   1.000
_cell.length_c   1.000
_cell.angle_alpha   90.00
_cell.angle_beta   90.00
_cell.angle_gamma   90.00
#
_symmetry.space_group_name_H-M   'P 1'
#
loop_
_entity.id
_entity.type
_entity.pdbx_description
1 polymer ?
#
loop_
_entity_poly.entity_id
_entity_poly.type
_entity_poly.pdbx_seq_one_letter_code
_entity_poly.pdbx_strand_id
1 'polypeptide(L)'
;RGAEAAEGRLAQARERRNDAHETWLDVKSRRLEGIAAELAEALDPGAPCQVCGSTTHPAPARTGAGHVDRAAEDAAYTAYTDAEEARTAVECELAVTRESWTAARAEARTGPDDDPAAADPTVEELAGEVEELTRLHADAHALAGQAHAARQALARAEREHEERVAAQREAERRVAARTSRRETLDRERAALDEEIARGRGAFATVAEHAERLERRIALLADAADTVRSAELADRRLKEADALLADAAYKEGFATPDEAADAFLAERARRELQDRLDAWQAEEAVVADRLAEPATAAAAALP
;
A
#
# COMPACT_ATOMS: atom_id res chain seq x y z
N ARG A 1 -47.11 40.38 36.70
CA ARG A 1 -46.85 38.91 36.66
C ARG A 1 -45.68 38.54 35.74
N GLY A 2 -45.69 38.80 34.43
CA GLY A 2 -44.56 38.47 33.54
C GLY A 2 -43.28 39.27 33.81
N ALA A 3 -43.39 40.60 33.98
CA ALA A 3 -42.25 41.47 34.26
C ALA A 3 -41.59 41.19 35.63
N GLU A 4 -42.38 41.01 36.69
CA GLU A 4 -41.89 40.67 38.03
C GLU A 4 -41.14 39.32 38.05
N ALA A 5 -41.63 38.33 37.28
CA ALA A 5 -40.94 37.04 37.15
C ALA A 5 -39.60 37.17 36.39
N ALA A 6 -39.54 38.00 35.34
CA ALA A 6 -38.30 38.28 34.60
C ALA A 6 -37.28 39.07 35.45
N GLU A 7 -37.74 40.01 36.28
CA GLU A 7 -36.90 40.73 37.25
C GLU A 7 -36.33 39.79 38.33
N GLY A 8 -37.13 38.85 38.83
CA GLY A 8 -36.67 37.81 39.75
C GLY A 8 -35.60 36.90 39.13
N ARG A 9 -35.73 36.52 37.86
CA ARG A 9 -34.70 35.75 37.14
C ARG A 9 -33.39 36.53 36.98
N LEU A 10 -33.47 37.83 36.71
CA LEU A 10 -32.28 38.69 36.58
C LEU A 10 -31.56 38.82 37.93
N ALA A 11 -32.29 38.97 39.03
CA ALA A 11 -31.71 39.01 40.38
C ALA A 11 -30.93 37.72 40.68
N GLN A 12 -31.53 36.55 40.40
CA GLN A 12 -30.90 35.26 40.62
C GLN A 12 -29.69 35.03 39.70
N ALA A 13 -29.73 35.50 38.45
CA ALA A 13 -28.60 35.41 37.55
C ALA A 13 -27.42 36.30 38.00
N ARG A 14 -27.71 37.47 38.56
CA ARG A 14 -26.69 38.37 39.14
C ARG A 14 -26.02 37.76 40.37
N GLU A 15 -26.80 37.12 41.24
CA GLU A 15 -26.29 36.40 42.42
C GLU A 15 -25.35 35.27 42.00
N ARG A 16 -25.79 34.36 41.12
CA ARG A 16 -24.95 33.26 40.61
C ARG A 16 -23.66 33.74 39.95
N ARG A 17 -23.73 34.85 39.20
CA ARG A 17 -22.55 35.46 38.58
C ARG A 17 -21.58 35.99 39.62
N ASN A 18 -22.09 36.66 40.66
CA ASN A 18 -21.24 37.15 41.76
C ASN A 18 -20.57 36.00 42.51
N ASP A 19 -21.31 34.93 42.83
CA ASP A 19 -20.76 33.74 43.51
C ASP A 19 -19.64 33.07 42.67
N ALA A 20 -19.86 32.94 41.36
CA ALA A 20 -18.88 32.38 40.44
C ALA A 20 -17.63 33.28 40.33
N HIS A 21 -17.82 34.61 40.33
CA HIS A 21 -16.73 35.58 40.34
C HIS A 21 -15.90 35.50 41.63
N GLU A 22 -16.55 35.44 42.79
CA GLU A 22 -15.88 35.28 44.08
C GLU A 22 -15.08 33.97 44.15
N THR A 23 -15.68 32.87 43.67
CA THR A 23 -15.03 31.56 43.58
C THR A 23 -13.79 31.61 42.68
N TRP A 24 -13.89 32.24 41.50
CA TRP A 24 -12.74 32.39 40.61
C TRP A 24 -11.63 33.25 41.24
N LEU A 25 -11.97 34.35 41.90
CA LEU A 25 -10.98 35.19 42.59
C LEU A 25 -10.27 34.44 43.72
N ASP A 26 -11.00 33.63 44.49
CA ASP A 26 -10.42 32.79 45.55
C ASP A 26 -9.46 31.72 44.97
N VAL A 27 -9.90 30.99 43.94
CA VAL A 27 -9.08 29.99 43.24
C VAL A 27 -7.82 30.62 42.65
N LYS A 28 -7.94 31.79 42.03
CA LYS A 28 -6.82 32.57 41.50
C LYS A 28 -5.85 33.02 42.59
N SER A 29 -6.35 33.49 43.74
CA SER A 29 -5.51 33.88 44.88
C SER A 29 -4.71 32.70 45.41
N ARG A 30 -5.38 31.57 45.65
CA ARG A 30 -4.73 30.33 46.14
C ARG A 30 -3.67 29.80 45.18
N ARG A 31 -3.90 29.90 43.87
CA ARG A 31 -2.89 29.54 42.86
C ARG A 31 -1.70 30.48 42.88
N LEU A 32 -1.91 31.80 43.00
CA LEU A 32 -0.81 32.77 43.10
C LEU A 32 0.04 32.54 44.35
N GLU A 33 -0.56 32.14 45.48
CA GLU A 33 0.16 31.73 46.68
C GLU A 33 0.97 30.44 46.48
N GLY A 34 0.48 29.52 45.64
CA GLY A 34 1.14 28.25 45.29
C GLY A 34 2.12 28.30 44.11
N ILE A 35 2.24 29.43 43.41
CA ILE A 35 2.92 29.49 42.09
C ILE A 35 4.41 29.17 42.16
N ALA A 36 5.05 29.42 43.30
CA ALA A 36 6.45 29.06 43.50
C ALA A 36 6.67 27.53 43.47
N ALA A 37 5.68 26.75 43.93
CA ALA A 37 5.73 25.30 43.84
C ALA A 37 5.46 24.80 42.41
N GLU A 38 4.52 25.39 41.67
CA GLU A 38 4.30 25.09 40.25
C GLU A 38 5.57 25.32 39.42
N LEU A 39 6.23 26.46 39.63
CA LEU A 39 7.47 26.81 38.92
C LEU A 39 8.63 25.89 39.32
N ALA A 40 8.66 25.42 40.57
CA ALA A 40 9.69 24.52 41.06
C ALA A 40 9.56 23.10 40.52
N GLU A 41 8.34 22.64 40.21
CA GLU A 41 8.08 21.34 39.56
C GLU A 41 8.66 21.30 38.13
N ALA A 42 8.73 22.44 37.45
CA ALA A 42 9.29 22.58 36.11
C ALA A 42 10.83 22.79 36.08
N LEU A 43 11.54 22.64 37.20
CA LEU A 43 13.00 22.80 37.26
C LEU A 43 13.72 21.51 36.86
N ASP A 44 14.46 21.56 35.75
CA ASP A 44 15.37 20.49 35.33
C ASP A 44 16.75 20.61 36.04
N PRO A 45 17.32 19.51 36.55
CA PRO A 45 18.65 19.51 37.16
C PRO A 45 19.72 20.04 36.19
N GLY A 46 20.39 21.13 36.56
CA GLY A 46 21.47 21.75 35.78
C GLY A 46 21.02 22.72 34.69
N ALA A 47 19.70 22.86 34.44
CA ALA A 47 19.18 23.89 33.55
C ALA A 47 19.04 25.25 34.28
N PRO A 48 19.23 26.39 33.60
CA PRO A 48 18.99 27.69 34.19
C PRO A 48 17.48 27.92 34.41
N CYS A 49 17.10 28.35 35.61
CA CYS A 49 15.72 28.70 35.93
C CYS A 49 15.21 29.88 35.10
N GLN A 50 13.99 29.79 34.59
CA GLN A 50 13.39 30.81 33.72
C GLN A 50 13.11 32.15 34.42
N VAL A 51 13.10 32.20 35.76
CA VAL A 51 12.82 33.42 36.53
C VAL A 51 14.12 34.15 36.89
N CYS A 52 15.13 33.45 37.40
CA CYS A 52 16.35 34.05 37.94
C CYS A 52 17.65 33.63 37.24
N GLY A 53 17.62 32.64 36.33
CA GLY A 53 18.78 32.15 35.59
C GLY A 53 19.73 31.21 36.36
N SER A 54 19.48 30.93 37.64
CA SER A 54 20.31 30.03 38.46
C SER A 54 20.13 28.56 38.06
N THR A 55 21.20 27.77 38.12
CA THR A 55 21.19 26.30 37.93
C THR A 55 21.05 25.52 39.24
N THR A 56 20.96 26.20 40.39
CA THR A 56 20.96 25.57 41.73
C THR A 56 19.81 26.08 42.58
N HIS A 57 18.96 25.15 43.06
CA HIS A 57 17.83 25.42 43.96
C HIS A 57 17.85 24.42 45.13
N PRO A 58 18.50 24.74 46.26
CA PRO A 58 18.72 23.78 47.36
C PRO A 58 17.46 23.45 48.17
N ALA A 59 16.40 24.25 48.07
CA ALA A 59 15.11 24.03 48.74
C ALA A 59 13.94 24.49 47.84
N PRO A 60 13.62 23.74 46.76
CA PRO A 60 12.49 24.07 45.90
C PRO A 60 11.17 23.99 46.68
N ALA A 61 10.26 24.93 46.41
CA ALA A 61 8.92 24.91 46.98
C ALA A 61 8.17 23.64 46.54
N ARG A 62 7.32 23.10 47.41
CA ARG A 62 6.56 21.86 47.17
C ARG A 62 5.07 22.15 47.20
N THR A 63 4.32 21.43 46.37
CA THR A 63 2.86 21.50 46.36
C THR A 63 2.30 20.89 47.66
N GLY A 64 1.41 21.62 48.32
CA GLY A 64 0.69 21.16 49.52
C GLY A 64 -0.68 20.58 49.18
N ALA A 65 -1.38 20.01 50.16
CA ALA A 65 -2.70 19.38 49.98
C ALA A 65 -3.83 20.34 49.55
N GLY A 66 -3.60 21.66 49.57
CA GLY A 66 -4.53 22.69 49.10
C GLY A 66 -4.10 23.39 47.81
N HIS A 67 -3.15 22.82 47.06
CA HIS A 67 -2.66 23.40 45.82
C HIS A 67 -3.77 23.48 44.75
N VAL A 68 -3.92 24.66 44.17
CA VAL A 68 -4.80 24.92 43.02
C VAL A 68 -3.91 25.03 41.79
N ASP A 69 -4.15 24.17 40.80
CA ASP A 69 -3.41 24.19 39.54
C ASP A 69 -4.07 25.12 38.50
N ARG A 70 -3.39 25.27 37.36
CA ARG A 70 -3.90 26.05 36.22
C ARG A 70 -5.27 25.55 35.75
N ALA A 71 -5.48 24.24 35.69
CA ALA A 71 -6.73 23.67 35.20
C ALA A 71 -7.92 24.04 36.09
N ALA A 72 -7.71 24.08 37.41
CA ALA A 72 -8.71 24.53 38.37
C ALA A 72 -9.03 26.03 38.24
N GLU A 73 -8.03 26.89 38.00
CA GLU A 73 -8.26 28.32 37.69
C GLU A 73 -9.06 28.49 36.40
N ASP A 74 -8.68 27.78 35.33
CA ASP A 74 -9.34 27.86 34.02
C ASP A 74 -10.79 27.36 34.10
N ALA A 75 -11.07 26.31 34.88
CA ALA A 75 -12.43 25.82 35.13
C ALA A 75 -13.28 26.84 35.91
N ALA A 76 -12.72 27.47 36.95
CA ALA A 76 -13.42 28.51 37.70
C ALA A 76 -13.66 29.77 36.85
N TYR A 77 -12.72 30.14 35.98
CA TYR A 77 -12.89 31.23 35.03
C TYR A 77 -14.00 30.94 34.02
N THR A 78 -14.04 29.72 33.48
CA THR A 78 -15.10 29.27 32.56
C THR A 78 -16.48 29.34 33.23
N ALA A 79 -16.60 28.88 34.48
CA ALA A 79 -17.85 28.96 35.23
C ALA A 79 -18.30 30.42 35.48
N TYR A 80 -17.37 31.35 35.70
CA TYR A 80 -17.67 32.77 35.80
C TYR A 80 -18.14 33.37 34.46
N THR A 81 -17.47 33.05 33.34
CA THR A 81 -17.86 33.56 32.02
C THR A 81 -19.23 33.04 31.61
N ASP A 82 -19.53 31.76 31.84
CA ASP A 82 -20.83 31.16 31.56
C ASP A 82 -21.94 31.83 32.37
N ALA A 83 -21.68 32.14 33.65
CA ALA A 83 -22.64 32.84 34.51
C ALA A 83 -22.88 34.30 34.07
N GLU A 84 -21.85 34.97 33.54
CA GLU A 84 -21.96 36.33 32.99
C GLU A 84 -22.74 36.36 31.67
N GLU A 85 -22.52 35.38 30.79
CA GLU A 85 -23.30 35.21 29.56
C GLU A 85 -24.77 34.94 29.87
N ALA A 86 -25.04 34.03 30.82
CA ALA A 86 -26.40 33.74 31.28
C ALA A 86 -27.09 34.99 31.87
N ARG A 87 -26.37 35.79 32.65
CA ARG A 87 -26.90 37.06 33.18
C ARG A 87 -27.26 38.03 32.05
N THR A 88 -26.38 38.16 31.06
CA THR A 88 -26.60 39.04 29.90
C THR A 88 -27.82 38.61 29.08
N ALA A 89 -27.98 37.31 28.85
CA ALA A 89 -29.15 36.77 28.14
C ALA A 89 -30.47 37.11 28.86
N VAL A 90 -30.53 36.92 30.19
CA VAL A 90 -31.72 37.25 30.99
C VAL A 90 -32.00 38.76 31.01
N GLU A 91 -30.97 39.59 30.98
CA GLU A 91 -31.11 41.06 30.90
C GLU A 91 -31.70 41.50 29.56
N CYS A 92 -31.27 40.89 28.45
CA CYS A 92 -31.87 41.10 27.13
C CYS A 92 -33.33 40.67 27.07
N GLU A 93 -33.69 39.49 27.63
CA GLU A 93 -35.09 39.04 27.71
C GLU A 93 -35.98 40.03 28.47
N LEU A 94 -35.46 40.59 29.59
CA LEU A 94 -36.19 41.58 30.37
C LEU A 94 -36.38 42.89 29.58
N ALA A 95 -35.37 43.33 28.83
CA ALA A 95 -35.46 44.50 27.96
C ALA A 95 -36.56 44.34 26.90
N VAL A 96 -36.59 43.19 26.20
CA VAL A 96 -37.63 42.85 25.21
C VAL A 96 -39.03 42.79 25.85
N THR A 97 -39.14 42.20 27.04
CA THR A 97 -40.42 42.13 27.77
C THR A 97 -40.90 43.53 28.19
N ARG A 98 -40.00 44.43 28.59
CA ARG A 98 -40.34 45.82 28.93
C ARG A 98 -40.76 46.60 27.69
N GLU A 99 -40.02 46.46 26.59
CA GLU A 99 -40.33 47.13 25.32
C GLU A 99 -41.70 46.72 24.79
N SER A 100 -41.98 45.42 24.72
CA SER A 100 -43.29 44.89 24.33
C SER A 100 -44.42 45.37 25.25
N TRP A 101 -44.20 45.44 26.56
CA TRP A 101 -45.18 46.00 27.49
C TRP A 101 -45.42 47.49 27.27
N THR A 102 -44.37 48.27 26.98
CA THR A 102 -44.51 49.69 26.64
C THR A 102 -45.22 49.90 25.30
N ALA A 103 -44.94 49.08 24.29
CA ALA A 103 -45.61 49.13 22.99
C ALA A 103 -47.10 48.78 23.12
N ALA A 104 -47.44 47.68 23.79
CA ALA A 104 -48.83 47.31 24.05
C ALA A 104 -49.59 48.38 24.85
N ARG A 105 -48.91 49.07 25.79
CA ARG A 105 -49.51 50.17 26.55
C ARG A 105 -49.70 51.44 25.71
N ALA A 106 -48.81 51.70 24.75
CA ALA A 106 -48.93 52.81 23.81
C ALA A 106 -50.07 52.55 22.83
N GLU A 107 -50.14 51.35 22.24
CA GLU A 107 -51.24 50.91 21.36
C GLU A 107 -52.60 50.97 22.06
N ALA A 108 -52.68 50.53 23.31
CA ALA A 108 -53.91 50.65 24.10
C ALA A 108 -54.30 52.11 24.45
N ARG A 109 -53.36 53.06 24.33
CA ARG A 109 -53.63 54.50 24.48
C ARG A 109 -53.89 55.20 23.16
N THR A 110 -53.44 54.65 22.04
CA THR A 110 -53.67 55.15 20.67
C THR A 110 -54.71 54.29 19.96
N GLY A 111 -55.86 54.08 20.60
CA GLY A 111 -57.09 53.83 19.85
C GLY A 111 -57.48 55.08 19.05
N PRO A 112 -58.40 55.02 18.07
CA PRO A 112 -58.71 56.13 17.16
C PRO A 112 -59.29 57.40 17.81
N ASP A 113 -59.48 57.43 19.12
CA ASP A 113 -60.24 58.46 19.83
C ASP A 113 -59.37 59.29 20.79
N ASP A 114 -58.43 60.05 20.23
CA ASP A 114 -57.89 61.26 20.89
C ASP A 114 -58.65 62.52 20.41
N ASP A 115 -59.94 62.37 20.08
CA ASP A 115 -60.93 63.45 20.02
C ASP A 115 -61.88 63.31 21.23
N PRO A 116 -61.88 64.24 22.20
CA PRO A 116 -62.79 64.19 23.35
C PRO A 116 -64.29 64.34 22.99
N ALA A 117 -64.62 64.45 21.69
CA ALA A 117 -65.98 64.46 21.15
C ALA A 117 -66.36 63.21 20.33
N ALA A 118 -65.46 62.24 20.14
CA ALA A 118 -65.83 60.95 19.55
C ALA A 118 -66.75 60.20 20.53
N ALA A 119 -67.96 59.88 20.10
CA ALA A 119 -68.87 59.07 20.90
C ALA A 119 -68.23 57.70 21.13
N ASP A 120 -68.20 57.25 22.39
CA ASP A 120 -67.75 55.89 22.72
C ASP A 120 -68.41 54.89 21.75
N PRO A 121 -67.64 53.95 21.16
CA PRO A 121 -68.18 52.97 20.23
C PRO A 121 -69.36 52.26 20.87
N THR A 122 -70.44 52.12 20.12
CA THR A 122 -71.66 51.52 20.64
C THR A 122 -71.40 50.07 21.01
N VAL A 123 -72.17 49.55 21.96
CA VAL A 123 -72.05 48.14 22.39
C VAL A 123 -72.22 47.18 21.20
N GLU A 124 -73.01 47.56 20.19
CA GLU A 124 -73.22 46.80 18.96
C GLU A 124 -71.97 46.76 18.05
N GLU A 125 -71.28 47.90 17.89
CA GLU A 125 -70.03 47.98 17.12
C GLU A 125 -68.91 47.18 17.80
N LEU A 126 -68.78 47.29 19.12
CA LEU A 126 -67.84 46.50 19.90
C LEU A 126 -68.17 44.99 19.83
N ALA A 127 -69.45 44.61 19.83
CA ALA A 127 -69.85 43.22 19.69
C ALA A 127 -69.50 42.66 18.29
N GLY A 128 -69.69 43.45 17.23
CA GLY A 128 -69.31 43.07 15.87
C GLY A 128 -67.80 42.90 15.70
N GLU A 129 -67.00 43.82 16.27
CA GLU A 129 -65.53 43.74 16.26
C GLU A 129 -65.03 42.48 17.00
N VAL A 130 -65.65 42.15 18.15
CA VAL A 130 -65.33 40.95 18.93
C VAL A 130 -65.66 39.66 18.16
N GLU A 131 -66.80 39.59 17.48
CA GLU A 131 -67.15 38.44 16.64
C GLU A 131 -66.14 38.24 15.49
N GLU A 132 -65.76 39.32 14.81
CA GLU A 132 -64.80 39.26 13.71
C GLU A 132 -63.41 38.85 14.19
N LEU A 133 -62.91 39.44 15.28
CA LEU A 133 -61.63 39.07 15.88
C LEU A 133 -61.63 37.62 16.38
N THR A 134 -62.76 37.15 16.92
CA THR A 134 -62.91 35.75 17.34
C THR A 134 -62.83 34.80 16.16
N ARG A 135 -63.48 35.14 15.03
CA ARG A 135 -63.42 34.38 13.78
C ARG A 135 -62.00 34.33 13.22
N LEU A 136 -61.34 35.48 13.10
CA LEU A 136 -59.96 35.58 12.62
C LEU A 136 -58.98 34.80 13.52
N HIS A 137 -59.17 34.86 14.85
CA HIS A 137 -58.38 34.08 15.78
C HIS A 137 -58.60 32.56 15.60
N ALA A 138 -59.85 32.13 15.45
CA ALA A 138 -60.16 30.72 15.22
C ALA A 138 -59.53 30.20 13.91
N ASP A 139 -59.59 30.98 12.83
CA ASP A 139 -58.98 30.65 11.55
C ASP A 139 -57.44 30.58 11.66
N ALA A 140 -56.81 31.56 12.30
CA ALA A 140 -55.37 31.57 12.54
C ALA A 140 -54.92 30.40 13.42
N HIS A 141 -55.70 30.06 14.46
CA HIS A 141 -55.42 28.93 15.34
C HIS A 141 -55.58 27.60 14.60
N ALA A 142 -56.59 27.45 13.75
CA ALA A 142 -56.78 26.27 12.92
C ALA A 142 -55.60 26.06 11.94
N LEU A 143 -55.15 27.14 11.28
CA LEU A 143 -54.00 27.11 10.38
C LEU A 143 -52.70 26.77 11.13
N ALA A 144 -52.48 27.37 12.31
CA ALA A 144 -51.34 27.07 13.17
C ALA A 144 -51.35 25.60 13.61
N GLY A 145 -52.53 25.03 13.89
CA GLY A 145 -52.70 23.61 14.22
C GLY A 145 -52.26 22.67 13.09
N GLN A 146 -52.48 23.05 11.82
CA GLN A 146 -52.06 22.27 10.66
C GLN A 146 -50.56 22.42 10.33
N ALA A 147 -49.95 23.55 10.70
CA ALA A 147 -48.56 23.85 10.36
C ALA A 147 -47.54 22.85 10.95
N HIS A 148 -47.85 22.24 12.11
CA HIS A 148 -46.98 21.22 12.70
C HIS A 148 -47.01 19.92 11.89
N ALA A 149 -48.20 19.45 11.50
CA ALA A 149 -48.37 18.26 10.67
C ALA A 149 -47.72 18.43 9.28
N ALA A 150 -47.89 19.61 8.67
CA ALA A 150 -47.24 19.93 7.40
C ALA A 150 -45.70 19.91 7.50
N ARG A 151 -45.13 20.48 8.58
CA ARG A 151 -43.67 20.43 8.83
C ARG A 151 -43.17 19.01 9.06
N GLN A 152 -43.91 18.17 9.79
CA GLN A 152 -43.54 16.75 9.96
C GLN A 152 -43.58 15.98 8.63
N ALA A 153 -44.60 16.23 7.79
CA ALA A 153 -44.71 15.61 6.48
C ALA A 153 -43.56 16.03 5.55
N LEU A 154 -43.20 17.32 5.54
CA LEU A 154 -42.04 17.82 4.80
C LEU A 154 -40.75 17.15 5.29
N ALA A 155 -40.48 17.17 6.60
CA ALA A 155 -39.28 16.56 7.16
C ALA A 155 -39.19 15.05 6.86
N ARG A 156 -40.33 14.35 6.78
CA ARG A 156 -40.37 12.94 6.34
C ARG A 156 -40.01 12.80 4.86
N ALA A 157 -40.59 13.62 3.99
CA ALA A 157 -40.31 13.60 2.56
C ALA A 157 -38.85 13.97 2.25
N GLU A 158 -38.27 14.92 2.99
CA GLU A 158 -36.86 15.30 2.88
C GLU A 158 -35.93 14.14 3.25
N ARG A 159 -36.17 13.48 4.39
CA ARG A 159 -35.39 12.28 4.77
C ARG A 159 -35.48 11.18 3.71
N GLU A 160 -36.67 10.92 3.21
CA GLU A 160 -36.90 9.90 2.17
C GLU A 160 -36.20 10.26 0.84
N HIS A 161 -36.16 11.56 0.49
CA HIS A 161 -35.42 12.07 -0.65
C HIS A 161 -33.91 11.88 -0.47
N GLU A 162 -33.37 12.27 0.69
CA GLU A 162 -31.94 12.11 1.02
C GLU A 162 -31.51 10.63 0.97
N GLU A 163 -32.32 9.73 1.53
CA GLU A 163 -32.08 8.28 1.49
C GLU A 163 -32.03 7.76 0.05
N ARG A 164 -32.98 8.17 -0.81
CA ARG A 164 -33.01 7.78 -2.22
C ARG A 164 -31.82 8.32 -3.01
N VAL A 165 -31.46 9.58 -2.78
CA VAL A 165 -30.29 10.20 -3.44
C VAL A 165 -29.00 9.51 -3.00
N ALA A 166 -28.87 9.16 -1.72
CA ALA A 166 -27.73 8.38 -1.24
C ALA A 166 -27.67 6.98 -1.88
N ALA A 167 -28.80 6.28 -1.95
CA ALA A 167 -28.89 4.97 -2.60
C ALA A 167 -28.58 5.03 -4.11
N GLN A 168 -29.04 6.07 -4.81
CA GLN A 168 -28.74 6.31 -6.22
C GLN A 168 -27.23 6.53 -6.41
N ARG A 169 -26.62 7.44 -5.65
CA ARG A 169 -25.18 7.72 -5.72
C ARG A 169 -24.35 6.46 -5.46
N GLU A 170 -24.76 5.63 -4.50
CA GLU A 170 -24.09 4.36 -4.23
C GLU A 170 -24.27 3.35 -5.37
N ALA A 171 -25.44 3.28 -5.99
CA ALA A 171 -25.65 2.45 -7.18
C ALA A 171 -24.76 2.91 -8.35
N GLU A 172 -24.68 4.22 -8.61
CA GLU A 172 -23.82 4.82 -9.64
C GLU A 172 -22.34 4.51 -9.40
N ARG A 173 -21.85 4.67 -8.16
CA ARG A 173 -20.47 4.31 -7.79
C ARG A 173 -20.18 2.83 -8.05
N ARG A 174 -21.10 1.94 -7.67
CA ARG A 174 -20.95 0.49 -7.90
C ARG A 174 -20.97 0.14 -9.38
N VAL A 175 -21.77 0.81 -10.20
CA VAL A 175 -21.78 0.62 -11.66
C VAL A 175 -20.45 1.07 -12.25
N ALA A 176 -19.97 2.27 -11.91
CA ALA A 176 -18.68 2.78 -12.38
C ALA A 176 -17.52 1.85 -11.99
N ALA A 177 -17.47 1.37 -10.75
CA ALA A 177 -16.45 0.44 -10.28
C ALA A 177 -16.48 -0.90 -11.04
N ARG A 178 -17.67 -1.46 -11.30
CA ARG A 178 -17.82 -2.70 -12.07
C ARG A 178 -17.44 -2.52 -13.53
N THR A 179 -17.80 -1.40 -14.14
CA THR A 179 -17.43 -1.08 -15.52
C THR A 179 -15.92 -0.96 -15.67
N SER A 180 -15.27 -0.20 -14.78
CA SER A 180 -13.80 -0.07 -14.76
C SER A 180 -13.10 -1.43 -14.56
N ARG A 181 -13.61 -2.27 -13.66
CA ARG A 181 -13.08 -3.62 -13.46
C ARG A 181 -13.25 -4.50 -14.71
N ARG A 182 -14.41 -4.43 -15.38
CA ARG A 182 -14.65 -5.16 -16.63
C ARG A 182 -13.66 -4.71 -17.72
N GLU A 183 -13.48 -3.41 -17.90
CA GLU A 183 -12.55 -2.87 -18.91
C GLU A 183 -11.08 -3.25 -18.64
N THR A 184 -10.68 -3.38 -17.39
CA THR A 184 -9.36 -3.92 -17.03
C THR A 184 -9.24 -5.40 -17.39
N LEU A 185 -10.24 -6.23 -17.03
CA LEU A 185 -10.26 -7.64 -17.38
C LEU A 185 -10.31 -7.88 -18.90
N ASP A 186 -11.03 -7.04 -19.65
CA ASP A 186 -11.08 -7.12 -21.12
C ASP A 186 -9.72 -6.81 -21.74
N ARG A 187 -8.97 -5.83 -21.19
CA ARG A 187 -7.60 -5.52 -21.61
C ARG A 187 -6.62 -6.65 -21.27
N GLU A 188 -6.70 -7.20 -20.06
CA GLU A 188 -5.89 -8.34 -19.64
C GLU A 188 -6.14 -9.57 -20.52
N ARG A 189 -7.42 -9.86 -20.80
CA ARG A 189 -7.80 -10.94 -21.71
C ARG A 189 -7.24 -10.72 -23.12
N ALA A 190 -7.38 -9.52 -23.67
CA ALA A 190 -6.86 -9.21 -25.00
C ALA A 190 -5.32 -9.37 -25.06
N ALA A 191 -4.61 -8.97 -24.01
CA ALA A 191 -3.16 -9.16 -23.91
C ALA A 191 -2.77 -10.64 -23.86
N LEU A 192 -3.48 -11.45 -23.06
CA LEU A 192 -3.27 -12.90 -23.00
C LEU A 192 -3.59 -13.58 -24.33
N ASP A 193 -4.68 -13.18 -25.00
CA ASP A 193 -5.03 -13.70 -26.32
C ASP A 193 -3.95 -13.36 -27.37
N GLU A 194 -3.35 -12.17 -27.30
CA GLU A 194 -2.21 -11.79 -28.15
C GLU A 194 -0.94 -12.60 -27.82
N GLU A 195 -0.64 -12.82 -26.54
CA GLU A 195 0.47 -13.68 -26.11
C GLU A 195 0.31 -15.11 -26.58
N ILE A 196 -0.89 -15.69 -26.44
CA ILE A 196 -1.22 -17.02 -26.95
C ILE A 196 -1.09 -17.05 -28.47
N ALA A 197 -1.59 -16.03 -29.18
CA ALA A 197 -1.48 -15.96 -30.64
C ALA A 197 -0.01 -15.90 -31.09
N ARG A 198 0.82 -15.09 -30.42
CA ARG A 198 2.27 -15.00 -30.68
C ARG A 198 2.98 -16.32 -30.38
N GLY A 199 2.71 -16.92 -29.22
CA GLY A 199 3.30 -18.20 -28.80
C GLY A 199 2.91 -19.37 -29.70
N ARG A 200 1.65 -19.40 -30.18
CA ARG A 200 1.13 -20.40 -31.10
C ARG A 200 1.64 -20.21 -32.54
N GLY A 201 1.85 -18.97 -32.98
CA GLY A 201 2.18 -18.68 -34.37
C GLY A 201 1.13 -19.23 -35.35
N ALA A 202 1.57 -20.00 -36.34
CA ALA A 202 0.70 -20.59 -37.36
C ALA A 202 0.05 -21.94 -36.96
N PHE A 203 0.40 -22.50 -35.79
CA PHE A 203 -0.05 -23.83 -35.35
C PHE A 203 -1.43 -23.79 -34.72
N ALA A 204 -2.13 -24.90 -34.50
CA ALA A 204 -3.46 -24.85 -33.86
C ALA A 204 -3.35 -24.62 -32.35
N THR A 205 -2.25 -25.05 -31.72
CA THR A 205 -1.99 -24.84 -30.28
C THR A 205 -0.53 -24.45 -30.02
N VAL A 206 -0.27 -23.84 -28.85
CA VAL A 206 1.10 -23.56 -28.39
C VAL A 206 1.90 -24.85 -28.22
N ALA A 207 1.26 -25.93 -27.76
CA ALA A 207 1.89 -27.24 -27.60
C ALA A 207 2.38 -27.80 -28.95
N GLU A 208 1.56 -27.74 -30.00
CA GLU A 208 1.98 -28.16 -31.35
C GLU A 208 3.19 -27.37 -31.86
N HIS A 209 3.22 -26.05 -31.61
CA HIS A 209 4.35 -25.22 -31.98
C HIS A 209 5.61 -25.61 -31.19
N ALA A 210 5.48 -25.80 -29.87
CA ALA A 210 6.56 -26.23 -28.99
C ALA A 210 7.16 -27.56 -29.44
N GLU A 211 6.34 -28.59 -29.66
CA GLU A 211 6.81 -29.88 -30.16
C GLU A 211 7.52 -29.77 -31.52
N ARG A 212 7.02 -28.90 -32.42
CA ARG A 212 7.67 -28.67 -33.71
C ARG A 212 9.06 -28.04 -33.53
N LEU A 213 9.20 -27.10 -32.61
CA LEU A 213 10.49 -26.48 -32.29
C LEU A 213 11.43 -27.49 -31.62
N GLU A 214 10.95 -28.29 -30.67
CA GLU A 214 11.73 -29.34 -30.00
C GLU A 214 12.26 -30.37 -31.00
N ARG A 215 11.41 -30.86 -31.92
CA ARG A 215 11.85 -31.77 -32.99
C ARG A 215 12.93 -31.14 -33.87
N ARG A 216 12.80 -29.84 -34.19
CA ARG A 216 13.79 -29.12 -35.00
C ARG A 216 15.11 -28.91 -34.26
N ILE A 217 15.06 -28.61 -32.96
CA ILE A 217 16.24 -28.51 -32.09
C ILE A 217 16.96 -29.86 -32.03
N ALA A 218 16.23 -30.96 -31.81
CA ALA A 218 16.79 -32.30 -31.75
C ALA A 218 17.51 -32.68 -33.06
N LEU A 219 16.89 -32.40 -34.21
CA LEU A 219 17.52 -32.63 -35.53
C LEU A 219 18.79 -31.81 -35.72
N LEU A 220 18.80 -30.54 -35.29
CA LEU A 220 19.99 -29.69 -35.40
C LEU A 220 21.11 -30.12 -34.45
N ALA A 221 20.76 -30.57 -33.24
CA ALA A 221 21.71 -31.10 -32.28
C ALA A 221 22.37 -32.39 -32.82
N ASP A 222 21.56 -33.33 -33.32
CA ASP A 222 22.03 -34.58 -33.91
C ASP A 222 22.92 -34.35 -35.14
N ALA A 223 22.55 -33.41 -36.02
CA ALA A 223 23.38 -33.01 -37.15
C ALA A 223 24.73 -32.45 -36.68
N ALA A 224 24.74 -31.61 -35.64
CA ALA A 224 25.97 -31.04 -35.09
C ALA A 224 26.86 -32.10 -34.43
N ASP A 225 26.28 -33.08 -33.73
CA ASP A 225 27.02 -34.22 -33.17
C ASP A 225 27.61 -35.12 -34.27
N THR A 226 26.86 -35.33 -35.35
CA THR A 226 27.33 -36.10 -36.50
C THR A 226 28.54 -35.43 -37.17
N VAL A 227 28.49 -34.11 -37.37
CA VAL A 227 29.62 -33.34 -37.91
C VAL A 227 30.84 -33.43 -37.00
N ARG A 228 30.68 -33.23 -35.68
CA ARG A 228 31.78 -33.37 -34.72
C ARG A 228 32.39 -34.78 -34.74
N SER A 229 31.55 -35.80 -34.85
CA SER A 229 31.99 -37.20 -34.92
C SER A 229 32.78 -37.47 -36.21
N ALA A 230 32.35 -36.91 -37.33
CA ALA A 230 33.07 -37.01 -38.60
C ALA A 230 34.44 -36.31 -38.54
N GLU A 231 34.50 -35.09 -37.98
CA GLU A 231 35.76 -34.35 -37.78
C GLU A 231 36.73 -35.08 -36.83
N LEU A 232 36.21 -35.76 -35.81
CA LEU A 232 37.02 -36.59 -34.93
C LEU A 232 37.55 -37.84 -35.66
N ALA A 233 36.71 -38.49 -36.47
CA ALA A 233 37.12 -39.64 -37.27
C ALA A 233 38.21 -39.28 -38.29
N ASP A 234 38.06 -38.16 -38.99
CA ASP A 234 39.07 -37.65 -39.94
C ASP A 234 40.41 -37.34 -39.24
N ARG A 235 40.38 -36.69 -38.06
CA ARG A 235 41.60 -36.47 -37.26
C ARG A 235 42.27 -37.77 -36.86
N ARG A 236 41.49 -38.76 -36.38
CA ARG A 236 42.02 -40.06 -35.99
C ARG A 236 42.59 -40.84 -37.17
N LEU A 237 41.98 -40.74 -38.34
CA LEU A 237 42.50 -41.34 -39.57
C LEU A 237 43.86 -40.71 -39.92
N LYS A 238 43.97 -39.38 -39.91
CA LYS A 238 45.24 -38.67 -40.14
C LYS A 238 46.32 -39.05 -39.13
N GLU A 239 45.96 -39.17 -37.85
CA GLU A 239 46.88 -39.62 -36.79
C GLU A 239 47.32 -41.06 -37.03
N ALA A 240 46.41 -41.97 -37.38
CA ALA A 240 46.72 -43.37 -37.67
C ALA A 240 47.61 -43.51 -38.91
N ASP A 241 47.31 -42.78 -39.99
CA ASP A 241 48.12 -42.76 -41.21
C ASP A 241 49.55 -42.24 -40.92
N ALA A 242 49.67 -41.19 -40.11
CA ALA A 242 50.97 -40.66 -39.69
C ALA A 242 51.76 -41.66 -38.84
N LEU A 243 51.10 -42.33 -37.89
CA LEU A 243 51.72 -43.37 -37.06
C LEU A 243 52.17 -44.58 -37.90
N LEU A 244 51.35 -44.98 -38.88
CA LEU A 244 51.67 -46.09 -39.78
C LEU A 244 52.87 -45.73 -40.66
N ALA A 245 52.92 -44.51 -41.21
CA ALA A 245 54.06 -44.03 -41.98
C ALA A 245 55.34 -43.95 -41.14
N ASP A 246 55.26 -43.44 -39.91
CA ASP A 246 56.40 -43.39 -38.98
C ASP A 246 56.91 -44.80 -38.62
N ALA A 247 56.00 -45.75 -38.39
CA ALA A 247 56.37 -47.15 -38.13
C ALA A 247 57.04 -47.82 -39.33
N ALA A 248 56.49 -47.64 -40.55
CA ALA A 248 57.09 -48.19 -41.77
C ALA A 248 58.50 -47.62 -42.01
N TYR A 249 58.68 -46.32 -41.82
CA TYR A 249 59.98 -45.66 -41.97
C TYR A 249 61.00 -46.14 -40.95
N LYS A 250 60.60 -46.38 -39.68
CA LYS A 250 61.48 -46.94 -38.65
C LYS A 250 62.01 -48.33 -39.00
N GLU A 251 61.21 -49.14 -39.68
CA GLU A 251 61.60 -50.47 -40.16
C GLU A 251 62.33 -50.44 -41.52
N GLY A 252 62.60 -49.24 -42.06
CA GLY A 252 63.40 -49.04 -43.27
C GLY A 252 62.63 -49.04 -44.59
N PHE A 253 61.29 -49.04 -44.55
CA PHE A 253 60.45 -48.93 -45.74
C PHE A 253 60.16 -47.46 -46.07
N ALA A 254 60.06 -47.12 -47.35
CA ALA A 254 59.76 -45.75 -47.77
C ALA A 254 58.28 -45.38 -47.59
N THR A 255 57.39 -46.38 -47.62
CA THR A 255 55.94 -46.19 -47.45
C THR A 255 55.28 -47.36 -46.70
N PRO A 256 54.11 -47.15 -46.06
CA PRO A 256 53.31 -48.22 -45.51
C PRO A 256 52.95 -49.35 -46.48
N ASP A 257 52.66 -49.02 -47.75
CA ASP A 257 52.30 -50.02 -48.77
C ASP A 257 53.47 -50.94 -49.08
N GLU A 258 54.69 -50.41 -49.16
CA GLU A 258 55.90 -51.21 -49.34
C GLU A 258 56.12 -52.18 -48.16
N ALA A 259 55.86 -51.72 -46.93
CA ALA A 259 55.92 -52.59 -45.74
C ALA A 259 54.84 -53.68 -45.77
N ALA A 260 53.65 -53.37 -46.27
CA ALA A 260 52.55 -54.33 -46.45
C ALA A 260 52.86 -55.36 -47.55
N ASP A 261 53.46 -54.94 -48.66
CA ASP A 261 53.86 -55.84 -49.75
C ASP A 261 55.03 -56.76 -49.33
N ALA A 262 55.91 -56.28 -48.46
CA ALA A 262 56.97 -57.09 -47.85
C ALA A 262 56.47 -58.03 -46.75
N PHE A 263 55.19 -57.96 -46.36
CA PHE A 263 54.62 -58.77 -45.31
C PHE A 263 54.57 -60.25 -45.70
N LEU A 264 55.39 -61.06 -45.03
CA LEU A 264 55.38 -62.51 -45.16
C LEU A 264 54.48 -63.13 -44.10
N ALA A 265 53.44 -63.83 -44.54
CA ALA A 265 52.60 -64.62 -43.64
C ALA A 265 53.44 -65.62 -42.84
N GLU A 266 53.05 -65.85 -41.58
CA GLU A 266 53.78 -66.67 -40.61
C GLU A 266 54.26 -68.02 -41.18
N ARG A 267 53.40 -68.67 -41.97
CA ARG A 267 53.72 -69.94 -42.62
C ARG A 267 54.84 -69.80 -43.65
N ALA A 268 54.74 -68.82 -44.56
CA ALA A 268 55.76 -68.58 -45.58
C ALA A 268 57.10 -68.18 -44.94
N ARG A 269 57.07 -67.39 -43.86
CA ARG A 269 58.27 -67.04 -43.09
C ARG A 269 58.93 -68.28 -42.49
N ARG A 270 58.16 -69.19 -41.88
CA ARG A 270 58.68 -70.44 -41.32
C ARG A 270 59.26 -71.35 -42.40
N GLU A 271 58.56 -71.53 -43.52
CA GLU A 271 59.05 -72.34 -44.64
C GLU A 271 60.38 -71.80 -45.21
N LEU A 272 60.53 -70.47 -45.29
CA LEU A 272 61.79 -69.84 -45.69
C LEU A 272 62.89 -70.00 -44.62
N GLN A 273 62.55 -69.90 -43.34
CA GLN A 273 63.50 -70.12 -42.23
C GLN A 273 63.98 -71.58 -42.21
N ASP A 274 63.08 -72.55 -42.30
CA ASP A 274 63.42 -73.97 -42.33
C ASP A 274 64.35 -74.28 -43.51
N ARG A 275 64.12 -73.65 -44.68
CA ARG A 275 65.01 -73.76 -45.84
C ARG A 275 66.38 -73.12 -45.60
N LEU A 276 66.42 -71.96 -44.96
CA LEU A 276 67.67 -71.29 -44.61
C LEU A 276 68.48 -72.13 -43.63
N ASP A 277 67.83 -72.63 -42.57
CA ASP A 277 68.44 -73.48 -41.55
C ASP A 277 68.97 -74.78 -42.17
N ALA A 278 68.21 -75.37 -43.11
CA ALA A 278 68.67 -76.53 -43.88
C ALA A 278 69.91 -76.20 -44.74
N TRP A 279 69.90 -75.08 -45.46
CA TRP A 279 71.06 -74.64 -46.24
C TRP A 279 72.29 -74.33 -45.38
N GLN A 280 72.11 -73.70 -44.21
CA GLN A 280 73.19 -73.43 -43.27
C GLN A 280 73.75 -74.72 -42.67
N ALA A 281 72.90 -75.69 -42.35
CA ALA A 281 73.33 -77.01 -41.89
C ALA A 281 74.10 -77.76 -42.99
N GLU A 282 73.64 -77.70 -44.24
CA GLU A 282 74.35 -78.26 -45.40
C GLU A 282 75.71 -77.57 -45.61
N GLU A 283 75.77 -76.24 -45.55
CA GLU A 283 77.01 -75.45 -45.65
C GLU A 283 78.00 -75.84 -44.54
N ALA A 284 77.53 -75.97 -43.30
CA ALA A 284 78.35 -76.40 -42.17
C ALA A 284 78.89 -77.83 -42.36
N VAL A 285 78.07 -78.76 -42.86
CA VAL A 285 78.51 -80.14 -43.18
C VAL A 285 79.53 -80.15 -44.32
N VAL A 286 79.36 -79.31 -45.34
CA VAL A 286 80.33 -79.18 -46.44
C VAL A 286 81.63 -78.55 -45.95
N ALA A 287 81.55 -77.51 -45.11
CA ALA A 287 82.72 -76.89 -44.49
C ALA A 287 83.49 -77.87 -43.60
N ASP A 288 82.77 -78.69 -42.81
CA ASP A 288 83.36 -79.74 -41.97
C ASP A 288 84.05 -80.82 -42.81
N ARG A 289 83.41 -81.29 -43.90
CA ARG A 289 84.02 -82.23 -44.86
C ARG A 289 85.20 -81.67 -45.63
N LEU A 290 85.22 -80.36 -45.91
CA LEU A 290 86.37 -79.67 -46.51
C LEU A 290 87.51 -79.45 -45.50
N ALA A 291 87.19 -79.37 -44.20
CA ALA A 291 88.13 -79.30 -43.10
C ALA A 291 88.69 -80.68 -42.68
N GLU A 292 88.08 -81.79 -43.11
CA GLU A 292 88.62 -83.13 -42.91
C GLU A 292 90.02 -83.28 -43.55
N PRO A 293 91.01 -83.85 -42.81
CA PRO A 293 92.41 -83.80 -43.21
C PRO A 293 92.75 -84.58 -44.48
N ALA A 294 91.97 -85.61 -44.82
CA ALA A 294 92.16 -86.38 -46.06
C ALA A 294 91.69 -85.60 -47.31
N THR A 295 90.62 -84.82 -47.18
CA THR A 295 90.00 -84.02 -48.25
C THR A 295 90.77 -82.72 -48.49
N ALA A 296 91.22 -82.04 -47.43
CA ALA A 296 92.13 -80.89 -47.52
C ALA A 296 93.49 -81.27 -48.15
N ALA A 297 93.99 -82.48 -47.87
CA ALA A 297 95.21 -83.00 -48.49
C ALA A 297 95.03 -83.34 -49.98
N ALA A 298 93.84 -83.79 -50.40
CA ALA A 298 93.53 -84.11 -51.80
C ALA A 298 93.43 -82.85 -52.69
N ALA A 299 92.96 -81.72 -52.14
CA ALA A 299 92.87 -80.44 -52.86
C ALA A 299 94.23 -79.76 -53.11
N ALA A 300 95.31 -80.24 -52.48
CA ALA A 300 96.67 -79.70 -52.59
C ALA A 300 97.59 -80.51 -53.53
N LEU A 301 97.06 -81.53 -54.21
CA LEU A 301 97.75 -82.26 -55.28
C LEU A 301 97.41 -81.63 -56.65
N PRO A 302 98.39 -81.49 -57.57
CA PRO A 302 98.16 -80.89 -58.89
C PRO A 302 97.23 -81.72 -59.79
#